data_AF-A0A2D7PDX5-F1
#
_entry.id   AF-A0A2D7PDX5-F1
#
_cell.length_a   1.000
_cell.length_b   1.000
_cell.length_c   1.000
_cell.angle_alpha   90.00
_cell.angle_beta   90.00
_cell.angle_gamma   90.00
#
_symmetry.space_group_name_H-M   'P 1'
#
loop_
_entity.id
_entity.type
_entity.pdbx_description
1 polymer ?
#
loop_
_entity_poly.entity_id
_entity_poly.type
_entity_poly.pdbx_seq_one_letter_code
_entity_poly.pdbx_strand_id
1 'polypeptide(L)'
;MAGCQSDVDKTIHWVKSSQQKYDHYTKTYKWQYSKKKDARYLLWTFKNKTKNQITFTRVGLLASDNTTSMKERKVNLYVKPFGVTTTTMYVGDLNLDVSGNTVTYCIYGQPKKSSQPLYKKPSTQKKYTYKKPKKYDDNFTLFNLFLLLISGLLIAVFVAATKKNEYKRYVKNFPVIFDFADNTIACFKKYSTFQGKASRKEYWYFYLFTIIVSVLTYLIDVSIFRKNPDGILFINTFFAMITFLPTLAAGCRRLHDVNKSGWWQLISITVIGIIPLIIWLASKPVKEKNKY
;
A
#
# COMPACT_ATOMS: atom_id res chain seq x y z
N MET A 1 37.83 43.72 17.63
CA MET A 1 38.03 42.30 18.03
C MET A 1 38.73 41.61 16.88
N ALA A 2 39.96 41.13 17.10
CA ALA A 2 40.85 40.61 16.06
C ALA A 2 40.22 39.38 15.36
N GLY A 3 40.06 39.46 14.04
CA GLY A 3 39.69 38.29 13.25
C GLY A 3 40.91 37.40 13.03
N CYS A 4 40.83 36.11 13.34
CA CYS A 4 41.87 35.10 13.07
C CYS A 4 41.93 34.75 11.58
N GLN A 5 41.81 35.73 10.70
CA GLN A 5 41.66 35.56 9.26
C GLN A 5 42.94 34.98 8.64
N SER A 6 44.13 35.36 9.15
CA SER A 6 45.45 34.88 8.71
C SER A 6 45.80 33.49 9.21
N ASP A 7 45.26 33.10 10.36
CA ASP A 7 45.74 31.93 11.14
C ASP A 7 44.94 30.66 10.85
N VAL A 8 43.85 30.79 10.09
CA VAL A 8 42.88 29.73 9.84
C VAL A 8 42.43 29.73 8.39
N ASP A 9 42.56 28.58 7.73
CA ASP A 9 41.91 28.34 6.45
C ASP A 9 40.43 28.00 6.67
N LYS A 10 39.57 28.68 5.90
CA LYS A 10 38.12 28.53 5.97
C LYS A 10 37.61 28.06 4.61
N THR A 11 36.86 26.97 4.59
CA THR A 11 36.14 26.53 3.38
C THR A 11 34.67 26.30 3.68
N ILE A 12 33.83 26.57 2.68
CA ILE A 12 32.37 26.55 2.82
C ILE A 12 31.78 25.72 1.70
N HIS A 13 30.90 24.79 2.05
CA HIS A 13 30.21 23.94 1.09
C HIS A 13 28.71 23.89 1.39
N TRP A 14 27.91 23.96 0.34
CA TRP A 14 26.47 23.72 0.42
C TRP A 14 26.19 22.23 0.60
N VAL A 15 25.34 21.89 1.56
CA VAL A 15 24.96 20.50 1.84
C VAL A 15 23.44 20.35 1.79
N LYS A 16 22.98 19.38 1.01
CA LYS A 16 21.56 19.01 0.94
C LYS A 16 21.19 18.19 2.18
N SER A 17 20.45 18.82 3.10
CA SER A 17 19.59 18.20 4.11
C SER A 17 20.08 16.86 4.74
N SER A 18 21.26 16.83 5.33
CA SER A 18 21.63 15.73 6.21
C SER A 18 22.23 16.29 7.49
N GLN A 19 21.41 16.42 8.54
CA GLN A 19 21.95 16.62 9.89
C GLN A 19 22.19 15.25 10.50
N GLN A 20 23.42 15.01 10.93
CA GLN A 20 23.78 13.85 11.72
C GLN A 20 23.28 14.09 13.15
N LYS A 21 22.31 13.30 13.61
CA LYS A 21 21.77 13.39 14.96
C LYS A 21 22.13 12.14 15.73
N TYR A 22 22.72 12.32 16.91
CA TYR A 22 23.03 11.21 17.81
C TYR A 22 21.72 10.61 18.35
N ASP A 23 21.46 9.36 18.00
CA ASP A 23 20.30 8.61 18.48
C ASP A 23 20.67 7.98 19.83
N HIS A 24 20.17 8.57 20.91
CA HIS A 24 20.48 8.12 22.28
C HIS A 24 19.97 6.70 22.60
N TYR A 25 18.98 6.18 21.86
CA TYR A 25 18.45 4.84 22.07
C TYR A 25 19.32 3.78 21.42
N THR A 26 19.82 4.06 20.22
CA THR A 26 20.70 3.13 19.50
C THR A 26 22.19 3.41 19.72
N LYS A 27 22.53 4.49 20.44
CA LYS A 27 23.92 4.99 20.63
C LYS A 27 24.68 5.15 19.32
N THR A 28 23.98 5.45 18.23
CA THR A 28 24.58 5.63 16.89
C THR A 28 24.24 7.00 16.32
N TYR A 29 25.13 7.52 15.48
CA TYR A 29 24.85 8.73 14.72
C TYR A 29 23.98 8.38 13.51
N LYS A 30 22.73 8.85 13.51
CA LYS A 30 21.81 8.64 12.38
C LYS A 30 21.63 9.92 11.58
N TRP A 31 21.68 9.77 10.26
CA TRP A 31 21.35 10.84 9.34
C TRP A 31 19.84 11.08 9.35
N GLN A 32 19.40 12.27 9.73
CA GLN A 32 18.00 12.69 9.58
C GLN A 32 17.85 13.48 8.29
N TYR A 33 17.09 12.92 7.35
CA TYR A 33 16.62 13.61 6.15
C TYR A 33 15.44 14.52 6.54
N SER A 34 15.56 15.81 6.27
CA SER A 34 14.47 16.77 6.47
C SER A 34 13.41 16.56 5.39
N LYS A 35 12.13 16.44 5.78
CA LYS A 35 10.99 16.34 4.85
C LYS A 35 10.69 17.65 4.09
N LYS A 36 11.35 18.76 4.43
CA LYS A 36 11.25 20.00 3.64
C LYS A 36 12.14 19.85 2.41
N LYS A 37 11.51 19.78 1.23
CA LYS A 37 12.13 19.47 -0.07
C LYS A 37 13.35 20.34 -0.44
N ASP A 38 13.56 21.51 0.21
CA ASP A 38 14.60 22.48 -0.15
C ASP A 38 15.51 22.95 1.01
N ALA A 39 15.57 22.24 2.14
CA ALA A 39 16.37 22.68 3.29
C ALA A 39 17.89 22.70 3.00
N ARG A 40 18.45 23.88 2.72
CA ARG A 40 19.88 24.13 2.45
C ARG A 40 20.66 24.49 3.71
N TYR A 41 21.72 23.73 4.00
CA TYR A 41 22.69 24.00 5.06
C TYR A 41 24.02 24.43 4.46
N LEU A 42 24.74 25.30 5.16
CA LEU A 42 26.15 25.57 4.90
C LEU A 42 27.01 24.82 5.90
N LEU A 43 27.98 24.06 5.38
CA LEU A 43 29.05 23.43 6.14
C LEU A 43 30.28 24.32 6.06
N TRP A 44 30.80 24.71 7.21
CA TRP A 44 32.04 25.45 7.34
C TRP A 44 33.11 24.55 7.91
N THR A 45 34.28 24.57 7.28
CA THR A 45 35.46 23.83 7.72
C THR A 45 36.54 24.83 8.09
N PHE A 46 37.04 24.70 9.31
CA PHE A 46 38.12 25.51 9.85
C PHE A 46 39.36 24.64 10.02
N LYS A 47 40.46 25.04 9.39
CA LYS A 47 41.77 24.40 9.56
C LYS A 47 42.72 25.39 10.21
N ASN A 48 43.15 25.07 11.43
CA ASN A 48 44.12 25.88 12.15
C ASN A 48 45.51 25.67 11.55
N LYS A 49 46.21 26.74 11.16
CA LYS A 49 47.58 26.68 10.63
C LYS A 49 48.65 26.90 11.71
N THR A 50 48.24 27.29 12.90
CA THR A 50 49.15 27.74 13.96
C THR A 50 49.31 26.70 15.07
N LYS A 51 50.37 26.88 15.86
CA LYS A 51 50.59 26.16 17.12
C LYS A 51 49.65 26.63 18.23
N ASN A 52 48.95 27.74 18.03
CA ASN A 52 48.07 28.34 19.03
C ASN A 52 46.69 27.67 19.02
N GLN A 53 46.07 27.61 20.19
CA GLN A 53 44.71 27.11 20.32
C GLN A 53 43.73 28.21 19.92
N ILE A 54 42.77 27.89 19.05
CA ILE A 54 41.79 28.86 18.53
C ILE A 54 40.39 28.35 18.85
N THR A 55 39.57 29.22 19.40
CA THR A 55 38.15 28.95 19.67
C THR A 55 37.29 29.92 18.87
N PHE A 56 36.45 29.39 18.00
CA PHE A 56 35.40 30.15 17.35
C PHE A 56 34.24 30.37 18.33
N THR A 57 33.69 31.58 18.35
CA THR A 57 32.55 31.96 19.21
C THR A 57 31.30 32.28 18.41
N ARG A 58 31.46 32.73 17.16
CA ARG A 58 30.36 33.04 16.23
C ARG A 58 30.78 32.82 14.79
N VAL A 59 29.78 32.42 14.01
CA VAL A 59 29.87 32.15 12.59
C VAL A 59 28.69 32.83 11.90
N GLY A 60 28.94 33.65 10.88
CA GLY A 60 27.86 34.28 10.11
C GLY A 60 28.19 34.66 8.67
N LEU A 61 27.14 34.85 7.89
CA LEU A 61 27.19 35.27 6.50
C LEU A 61 27.01 36.79 6.40
N LEU A 62 27.79 37.43 5.55
CA LEU A 62 27.61 38.84 5.19
C LEU A 62 26.77 38.97 3.91
N ALA A 63 26.16 40.13 3.73
CA ALA A 63 25.57 40.53 2.45
C ALA A 63 26.68 40.89 1.44
N SER A 64 26.29 41.09 0.18
CA SER A 64 27.19 41.50 -0.92
C SER A 64 28.04 42.75 -0.60
N ASP A 65 27.54 43.62 0.28
CA ASP A 65 28.17 44.85 0.75
C ASP A 65 29.34 44.65 1.76
N ASN A 66 29.58 43.42 2.22
CA ASN A 66 30.55 43.05 3.27
C ASN A 66 30.36 43.74 4.64
N THR A 67 29.28 44.50 4.83
CA THR A 67 29.04 45.26 6.05
C THR A 67 27.84 44.73 6.83
N THR A 68 26.84 44.20 6.11
CA THR A 68 25.58 43.77 6.73
C THR A 68 25.62 42.28 7.06
N SER A 69 25.46 41.95 8.35
CA SER A 69 25.37 40.55 8.80
C SER A 69 24.00 39.97 8.47
N MET A 70 23.95 39.09 7.47
CA MET A 70 22.71 38.46 6.99
C MET A 70 22.20 37.40 7.97
N LYS A 71 23.13 36.62 8.55
CA LYS A 71 22.77 35.56 9.49
C LYS A 71 23.97 35.16 10.33
N GLU A 72 23.79 35.12 11.65
CA GLU A 72 24.81 34.64 12.59
C GLU A 72 24.31 33.49 13.46
N ARG A 73 25.21 32.58 13.79
CA ARG A 73 25.03 31.53 14.79
C ARG A 73 26.15 31.63 15.81
N LYS A 74 25.79 31.69 17.10
CA LYS A 74 26.75 31.51 18.19
C LYS A 74 27.20 30.06 18.20
N VAL A 75 28.51 29.84 18.17
CA VAL A 75 29.14 28.52 18.12
C VAL A 75 30.36 28.56 19.00
N ASN A 76 30.46 27.69 20.01
CA ASN A 76 31.65 27.57 20.85
C ASN A 76 32.49 26.39 20.33
N LEU A 77 33.30 26.65 19.30
CA LEU A 77 34.04 25.61 18.60
C LEU A 77 35.54 25.70 18.85
N TYR A 78 36.05 24.73 19.61
CA TYR A 78 37.46 24.60 19.90
C TYR A 78 38.19 23.86 18.77
N VAL A 79 39.27 24.45 18.26
CA VAL A 79 40.13 23.85 17.24
C VAL A 79 41.52 23.67 17.80
N LYS A 80 41.99 22.41 17.81
CA LYS A 80 43.34 22.04 18.26
C LYS A 80 44.41 22.64 17.32
N PRO A 81 45.67 22.81 17.79
CA PRO A 81 46.78 23.17 16.91
C PRO A 81 46.89 22.22 15.73
N PHE A 82 47.05 22.75 14.51
CA PHE A 82 47.03 22.00 13.24
C PHE A 82 45.77 21.13 13.00
N GLY A 83 44.71 21.31 13.78
CA GLY A 83 43.48 20.54 13.71
C GLY A 83 42.49 21.11 12.68
N VAL A 84 41.58 20.24 12.25
CA VAL A 84 40.42 20.61 11.42
C VAL A 84 39.15 20.41 12.22
N THR A 85 38.21 21.33 12.13
CA THR A 85 36.87 21.14 12.69
C THR A 85 35.79 21.77 11.83
N THR A 86 34.60 21.20 11.87
CA THR A 86 33.47 21.61 11.05
C THR A 86 32.29 22.09 11.88
N THR A 87 31.51 23.02 11.33
CA THR A 87 30.20 23.41 11.87
C THR A 87 29.20 23.58 10.74
N THR A 88 27.94 23.35 11.04
CA THR A 88 26.86 23.56 10.07
C THR A 88 25.96 24.69 10.51
N MET A 89 25.40 25.41 9.56
CA MET A 89 24.41 26.45 9.83
C MET A 89 23.23 26.29 8.87
N TYR A 90 22.01 26.29 9.40
CA TYR A 90 20.81 26.27 8.58
C TYR A 90 20.63 27.64 7.95
N VAL A 91 20.63 27.71 6.62
CA VAL A 91 20.51 28.97 5.89
C VAL A 91 19.09 29.13 5.34
N GLY A 92 18.43 28.05 4.93
CA GLY A 92 17.07 28.11 4.36
C GLY A 92 17.08 28.64 2.92
N ASP A 93 15.99 29.27 2.49
CA ASP A 93 15.84 29.85 1.15
C ASP A 93 16.32 31.30 1.06
N LEU A 94 17.48 31.62 1.67
CA LEU A 94 18.12 32.89 1.34
C LEU A 94 18.43 32.88 -0.16
N ASN A 95 17.74 33.73 -0.92
CA ASN A 95 18.01 33.97 -2.33
C ASN A 95 19.38 34.67 -2.48
N LEU A 96 20.06 34.31 -3.56
CA LEU A 96 21.45 34.61 -3.86
C LEU A 96 21.73 36.11 -3.94
N ASP A 97 22.21 36.69 -2.85
CA ASP A 97 23.10 37.87 -2.84
C ASP A 97 24.02 37.84 -1.60
N VAL A 98 24.40 36.62 -1.19
CA VAL A 98 25.36 36.42 -0.12
C VAL A 98 26.74 36.59 -0.74
N SER A 99 27.50 37.61 -0.33
CA SER A 99 28.92 37.67 -0.67
C SER A 99 29.55 36.35 -0.23
N GLY A 100 30.55 35.85 -0.97
CA GLY A 100 31.38 34.73 -0.50
C GLY A 100 32.12 35.02 0.81
N ASN A 101 31.89 36.18 1.44
CA ASN A 101 32.55 36.63 2.65
C ASN A 101 31.75 36.25 3.90
N THR A 102 32.50 35.84 4.92
CA THR A 102 31.96 35.35 6.18
C THR A 102 32.56 36.10 7.34
N VAL A 103 31.73 36.31 8.37
CA VAL A 103 32.24 36.78 9.66
C VAL A 103 32.46 35.58 10.55
N THR A 104 33.67 35.49 11.07
CA THR A 104 34.03 34.52 12.11
C THR A 104 34.69 35.26 13.25
N TYR A 105 34.12 35.13 14.44
CA TYR A 105 34.71 35.71 15.63
C TYR A 105 35.44 34.61 16.39
N CYS A 106 36.74 34.81 16.61
CA CYS A 106 37.61 33.86 17.29
C CYS A 106 38.24 34.50 18.53
N ILE A 107 38.64 33.65 19.46
CA ILE A 107 39.48 34.00 20.60
C ILE A 107 40.60 32.95 20.68
N TYR A 108 41.80 33.36 21.09
CA TYR A 108 42.89 32.43 21.38
C TYR A 108 42.70 31.81 22.76
N GLY A 109 42.95 30.50 22.87
CA GLY A 109 42.76 29.72 24.09
C GLY A 109 41.49 28.86 24.11
N GLN A 110 41.33 28.07 25.18
CA GLN A 110 40.16 27.19 25.36
C GLN A 110 38.92 27.98 25.78
N PRO A 111 37.70 27.56 25.35
CA PRO A 111 36.49 28.22 25.81
C PRO A 111 36.37 28.11 27.33
N LYS A 112 36.10 29.22 28.03
CA LYS A 112 35.60 29.16 29.40
C LYS A 112 34.35 28.27 29.38
N LYS A 113 34.32 27.20 30.20
CA LYS A 113 33.15 26.32 30.34
C LYS A 113 31.92 27.16 30.63
N SER A 114 31.06 27.35 29.63
CA SER A 114 29.75 27.95 29.81
C SER A 114 28.91 26.97 30.63
N SER A 115 28.63 27.31 31.89
CA SER A 115 27.73 26.61 32.81
C SER A 115 26.25 26.76 32.42
N GLN A 116 25.95 26.73 31.12
CA GLN A 116 24.60 26.77 30.60
C GLN A 116 24.39 25.52 29.72
N PRO A 117 23.41 24.65 30.04
CA PRO A 117 23.16 23.46 29.26
C PRO A 117 22.79 23.85 27.83
N LEU A 118 23.46 23.23 26.84
CA LEU A 118 23.28 23.47 25.40
C LEU A 118 21.90 23.03 24.85
N TYR A 119 20.96 22.74 25.73
CA TYR A 119 19.60 22.34 25.43
C TYR A 119 18.71 22.65 26.65
N LYS A 120 17.93 23.74 26.57
CA LYS A 120 16.73 23.86 27.41
C LYS A 120 15.69 22.93 26.81
N LYS A 121 15.40 21.83 27.51
CA LYS A 121 14.29 20.93 27.17
C LYS A 121 13.03 21.80 27.03
N PRO A 122 12.35 21.85 25.87
CA PRO A 122 11.13 22.62 25.75
C PRO A 122 10.15 22.14 26.82
N SER A 123 9.77 23.06 27.72
CA SER A 123 8.68 22.85 28.65
C SER A 123 7.45 22.48 27.82
N THR A 124 6.86 21.35 28.18
CA THR A 124 5.62 20.81 27.60
C THR A 124 5.60 20.74 26.07
N GLN A 125 6.49 19.93 25.49
CA GLN A 125 6.11 19.21 24.27
C GLN A 125 4.79 18.49 24.56
N LYS A 126 3.70 18.90 23.90
CA LYS A 126 2.54 18.03 23.70
C LYS A 126 3.13 16.72 23.20
N LYS A 127 3.01 15.64 23.99
CA LYS A 127 3.40 14.31 23.57
C LYS A 127 2.64 14.07 22.27
N TYR A 128 3.32 14.17 21.13
CA TYR A 128 2.83 13.53 19.93
C TYR A 128 2.98 12.05 20.24
N THR A 129 1.92 11.48 20.80
CA THR A 129 1.74 10.04 20.83
C THR A 129 1.78 9.63 19.36
N TYR A 130 2.92 9.12 18.91
CA TYR A 130 2.89 8.23 17.77
C TYR A 130 1.94 7.12 18.20
N LYS A 131 0.69 7.17 17.71
CA LYS A 131 -0.15 5.99 17.68
C LYS A 131 0.71 4.97 16.95
N LYS A 132 1.23 3.97 17.68
CA LYS A 132 1.68 2.72 17.04
C LYS A 132 0.57 2.40 16.03
N PRO A 133 0.88 2.08 14.75
CA PRO A 133 -0.15 1.55 13.87
C PRO A 133 -0.83 0.45 14.67
N LYS A 134 -2.15 0.55 14.85
CA LYS A 134 -2.92 -0.42 15.64
C LYS A 134 -2.47 -1.78 15.15
N LYS A 135 -1.75 -2.52 15.99
CA LYS A 135 -1.51 -3.94 15.76
C LYS A 135 -2.92 -4.50 15.73
N TYR A 136 -3.38 -4.82 14.52
CA TYR A 136 -4.68 -5.41 14.39
C TYR A 136 -4.45 -6.83 14.80
N ASP A 137 -5.00 -7.18 15.95
CA ASP A 137 -5.03 -8.57 16.34
C ASP A 137 -5.78 -9.31 15.23
N ASP A 138 -5.16 -10.35 14.69
CA ASP A 138 -5.67 -11.23 13.63
C ASP A 138 -6.81 -12.09 14.18
N ASN A 139 -7.78 -11.45 14.82
CA ASN A 139 -8.88 -12.12 15.47
C ASN A 139 -9.82 -12.57 14.37
N PHE A 140 -9.66 -13.83 13.96
CA PHE A 140 -10.68 -14.59 13.28
C PHE A 140 -11.99 -14.42 14.05
N THR A 141 -12.89 -13.59 13.52
CA THR A 141 -14.10 -13.22 14.27
C THR A 141 -15.07 -14.38 14.31
N LEU A 142 -15.97 -14.42 15.30
CA LEU A 142 -17.08 -15.38 15.32
C LEU A 142 -17.91 -15.34 14.03
N PHE A 143 -17.97 -14.17 13.37
CA PHE A 143 -18.62 -14.02 12.07
C PHE A 143 -17.86 -14.76 10.96
N ASN A 144 -16.52 -14.73 10.98
CA ASN A 144 -15.69 -15.51 10.05
C ASN A 144 -15.92 -17.02 10.23
N LEU A 145 -15.99 -17.46 11.49
CA LEU A 145 -16.31 -18.86 11.83
C LEU A 145 -17.69 -19.24 11.30
N PHE A 146 -18.69 -18.40 11.51
CA PHE A 146 -20.05 -18.61 11.03
C PHE A 146 -20.14 -18.71 9.51
N LEU A 147 -19.46 -17.82 8.78
CA LEU A 147 -19.39 -17.88 7.32
C LEU A 147 -18.77 -19.19 6.83
N LEU A 148 -17.68 -19.63 7.45
CA LEU A 148 -17.02 -20.88 7.08
C LEU A 148 -17.85 -22.12 7.42
N LEU A 149 -18.58 -22.11 8.52
CA LEU A 149 -19.52 -23.17 8.88
C LEU A 149 -20.70 -23.23 7.91
N ILE A 150 -21.27 -22.09 7.51
CA ILE A 150 -22.34 -22.05 6.50
C ILE A 150 -21.81 -22.56 5.16
N SER A 151 -20.64 -22.09 4.71
CA SER A 151 -20.07 -22.56 3.44
C SER A 151 -19.77 -24.06 3.50
N GLY A 152 -19.22 -24.54 4.62
CA GLY A 152 -18.94 -25.96 4.83
C GLY A 152 -20.21 -26.82 4.83
N LEU A 153 -21.27 -26.35 5.47
CA LEU A 153 -22.57 -27.01 5.50
C LEU A 153 -23.22 -27.03 4.10
N LEU A 154 -23.15 -25.92 3.36
CA LEU A 154 -23.64 -25.86 1.99
C LEU A 154 -22.88 -26.82 1.06
N ILE A 155 -21.55 -26.88 1.18
CA ILE A 155 -20.72 -27.82 0.42
C ILE A 155 -21.06 -29.26 0.83
N ALA A 156 -21.19 -29.56 2.12
CA ALA A 156 -21.54 -30.89 2.60
C ALA A 156 -22.93 -31.34 2.10
N VAL A 157 -23.93 -30.46 2.11
CA VAL A 157 -25.26 -30.71 1.54
C VAL A 157 -25.17 -30.94 0.04
N PHE A 158 -24.38 -30.14 -0.68
CA PHE A 158 -24.18 -30.31 -2.12
C PHE A 158 -23.48 -31.64 -2.44
N VAL A 159 -22.44 -32.01 -1.69
CA VAL A 159 -21.74 -33.29 -1.82
C VAL A 159 -22.67 -34.46 -1.49
N ALA A 160 -23.47 -34.35 -0.44
CA ALA A 160 -24.47 -35.36 -0.10
C ALA A 160 -25.51 -35.53 -1.23
N ALA A 161 -25.94 -34.42 -1.86
CA ALA A 161 -26.84 -34.46 -3.01
C ALA A 161 -26.21 -35.16 -4.24
N THR A 162 -24.87 -35.19 -4.34
CA THR A 162 -24.18 -35.91 -5.44
C THR A 162 -24.21 -37.44 -5.28
N LYS A 163 -24.38 -37.98 -4.07
CA LYS A 163 -24.47 -39.43 -3.81
C LYS A 163 -25.86 -39.96 -4.19
N LYS A 164 -26.05 -40.12 -5.50
CA LYS A 164 -27.32 -40.45 -6.17
C LYS A 164 -28.01 -41.77 -5.72
N ASN A 165 -27.27 -42.74 -5.19
CA ASN A 165 -27.78 -44.11 -4.95
C ASN A 165 -28.19 -44.41 -3.49
N GLU A 166 -27.61 -43.77 -2.48
CA GLU A 166 -27.92 -44.07 -1.06
C GLU A 166 -29.04 -43.17 -0.51
N TYR A 167 -29.17 -41.94 -1.01
CA TYR A 167 -30.02 -40.92 -0.37
C TYR A 167 -31.48 -40.93 -0.84
N LYS A 168 -31.80 -41.62 -1.95
CA LYS A 168 -33.12 -41.64 -2.62
C LYS A 168 -34.29 -41.98 -1.67
N ARG A 169 -34.02 -42.67 -0.55
CA ARG A 169 -35.00 -43.05 0.49
C ARG A 169 -35.38 -41.91 1.45
N TYR A 170 -34.52 -40.92 1.67
CA TYR A 170 -34.76 -39.76 2.55
C TYR A 170 -35.38 -38.56 1.82
N VAL A 171 -35.54 -38.66 0.49
CA VAL A 171 -35.68 -37.52 -0.45
C VAL A 171 -37.13 -37.15 -0.79
N LYS A 172 -38.12 -37.91 -0.31
CA LYS A 172 -39.53 -37.68 -0.67
C LYS A 172 -40.07 -36.31 -0.22
N ASN A 173 -39.44 -35.69 0.78
CA ASN A 173 -39.91 -34.44 1.40
C ASN A 173 -39.32 -33.16 0.80
N PHE A 174 -38.29 -33.20 -0.06
CA PHE A 174 -37.64 -31.99 -0.61
C PHE A 174 -37.24 -32.09 -2.11
N PRO A 175 -38.18 -32.27 -3.05
CA PRO A 175 -37.87 -32.51 -4.47
C PRO A 175 -37.13 -31.37 -5.18
N VAL A 176 -37.32 -30.11 -4.74
CA VAL A 176 -36.76 -28.92 -5.42
C VAL A 176 -35.23 -28.81 -5.25
N ILE A 177 -34.70 -29.15 -4.07
CA ILE A 177 -33.26 -29.03 -3.75
C ILE A 177 -32.44 -30.05 -4.55
N PHE A 178 -32.97 -31.27 -4.72
CA PHE A 178 -32.31 -32.30 -5.52
C PHE A 178 -32.40 -32.02 -7.02
N ASP A 179 -33.52 -31.48 -7.53
CA ASP A 179 -33.63 -31.00 -8.91
C ASP A 179 -32.57 -29.91 -9.18
N PHE A 180 -32.38 -28.98 -8.24
CA PHE A 180 -31.33 -27.96 -8.33
C PHE A 180 -29.91 -28.56 -8.40
N ALA A 181 -29.58 -29.48 -7.49
CA ALA A 181 -28.27 -30.12 -7.44
C ALA A 181 -28.00 -30.96 -8.69
N ASP A 182 -28.94 -31.79 -9.13
CA ASP A 182 -28.80 -32.68 -10.30
C ASP A 182 -28.51 -31.90 -11.59
N ASN A 183 -29.25 -30.81 -11.82
CA ASN A 183 -29.05 -29.93 -12.96
C ASN A 183 -27.71 -29.19 -12.90
N THR A 184 -27.27 -28.78 -11.71
CA THR A 184 -25.96 -28.14 -11.50
C THR A 184 -24.82 -29.13 -11.78
N ILE A 185 -24.95 -30.37 -11.31
CA ILE A 185 -23.99 -31.46 -11.56
C ILE A 185 -23.94 -31.81 -13.05
N ALA A 186 -25.08 -31.80 -13.74
CA ALA A 186 -25.13 -32.04 -15.19
C ALA A 186 -24.29 -31.01 -15.97
N CYS A 187 -24.29 -29.75 -15.54
CA CYS A 187 -23.41 -28.71 -16.08
C CYS A 187 -21.93 -29.01 -15.82
N PHE A 188 -21.54 -29.36 -14.59
CA PHE A 188 -20.15 -29.71 -14.27
C PHE A 188 -19.66 -30.98 -14.98
N LYS A 189 -20.53 -31.96 -15.25
CA LYS A 189 -20.19 -33.13 -16.07
C LYS A 189 -19.87 -32.77 -17.52
N LYS A 190 -20.52 -31.72 -18.03
CA LYS A 190 -20.32 -31.17 -19.38
C LYS A 190 -19.45 -29.90 -19.34
N TYR A 191 -18.39 -29.94 -18.53
CA TYR A 191 -17.58 -28.78 -18.15
C TYR A 191 -17.07 -27.95 -19.34
N SER A 192 -16.53 -28.61 -20.36
CA SER A 192 -15.97 -28.00 -21.58
C SER A 192 -16.70 -28.44 -22.85
N THR A 193 -17.91 -28.99 -22.72
CA THR A 193 -18.69 -29.46 -23.86
C THR A 193 -19.57 -28.34 -24.41
N PHE A 194 -19.15 -27.76 -25.53
CA PHE A 194 -19.89 -26.68 -26.21
C PHE A 194 -20.97 -27.19 -27.17
N GLN A 195 -20.92 -28.47 -27.55
CA GLN A 195 -21.88 -29.09 -28.45
C GLN A 195 -23.13 -29.57 -27.71
N GLY A 196 -24.24 -29.61 -28.44
CA GLY A 196 -25.52 -30.08 -27.93
C GLY A 196 -26.36 -29.01 -27.24
N LYS A 197 -27.27 -29.49 -26.39
CA LYS A 197 -28.42 -28.73 -25.87
C LYS A 197 -28.41 -28.70 -24.34
N ALA A 198 -28.91 -27.61 -23.78
CA ALA A 198 -29.03 -27.42 -22.32
C ALA A 198 -30.43 -26.90 -21.98
N SER A 199 -31.11 -27.62 -21.08
CA SER A 199 -32.46 -27.24 -20.67
C SER A 199 -32.45 -25.91 -19.91
N ARG A 200 -33.62 -25.24 -19.85
CA ARG A 200 -33.76 -24.00 -19.07
C ARG A 200 -33.39 -24.19 -17.60
N LYS A 201 -33.78 -25.31 -17.00
CA LYS A 201 -33.46 -25.64 -15.61
C LYS A 201 -31.96 -25.85 -15.43
N GLU A 202 -31.33 -26.61 -16.33
CA GLU A 202 -29.88 -26.86 -16.34
C GLU A 202 -29.08 -25.54 -16.34
N TYR A 203 -29.43 -24.60 -17.22
CA TYR A 203 -28.76 -23.29 -17.28
C TYR A 203 -29.04 -22.41 -16.05
N TRP A 204 -30.31 -22.19 -15.70
CA TRP A 204 -30.66 -21.22 -14.65
C TRP A 204 -30.31 -21.70 -13.24
N TYR A 205 -30.38 -23.01 -12.97
CA TYR A 205 -29.93 -23.54 -11.69
C TYR A 205 -28.41 -23.47 -11.55
N PHE A 206 -27.66 -23.77 -12.62
CA PHE A 206 -26.22 -23.57 -12.62
C PHE A 206 -25.85 -22.09 -12.42
N TYR A 207 -26.53 -21.17 -13.12
CA TYR A 207 -26.30 -19.73 -12.97
C TYR A 207 -26.60 -19.26 -11.53
N LEU A 208 -27.73 -19.69 -10.95
CA LEU A 208 -28.07 -19.39 -9.56
C LEU A 208 -27.01 -19.95 -8.58
N PHE A 209 -26.54 -21.18 -8.80
CA PHE A 209 -25.46 -21.78 -8.02
C PHE A 209 -24.19 -20.93 -8.05
N THR A 210 -23.76 -20.50 -9.26
CA THR A 210 -22.56 -19.67 -9.41
C THR A 210 -22.69 -18.33 -8.70
N ILE A 211 -23.88 -17.70 -8.71
CA ILE A 211 -24.13 -16.45 -7.97
C ILE A 211 -24.03 -16.68 -6.46
N ILE A 212 -24.70 -17.71 -5.93
CA ILE A 212 -24.71 -18.00 -4.49
C ILE A 212 -23.27 -18.23 -3.99
N VAL A 213 -22.50 -19.07 -4.69
CA VAL A 213 -21.11 -19.36 -4.30
C VAL A 213 -20.21 -18.14 -4.50
N SER A 214 -20.44 -17.33 -5.54
CA SER A 214 -19.71 -16.08 -5.74
C SER A 214 -19.93 -15.09 -4.59
N VAL A 215 -21.18 -14.90 -4.15
CA VAL A 215 -21.49 -14.04 -2.99
C VAL A 215 -20.84 -14.59 -1.71
N LEU A 216 -20.89 -15.90 -1.49
CA LEU A 216 -20.26 -16.53 -0.31
C LEU A 216 -18.75 -16.35 -0.32
N THR A 217 -18.08 -16.64 -1.44
CA THR A 217 -16.62 -16.47 -1.58
C THR A 217 -16.20 -15.01 -1.44
N TYR A 218 -16.99 -14.06 -1.96
CA TYR A 218 -16.77 -12.62 -1.76
C TYR A 218 -16.87 -12.22 -0.27
N LEU A 219 -17.91 -12.69 0.43
CA LEU A 219 -18.07 -12.42 1.86
C LEU A 219 -16.91 -13.00 2.68
N ILE A 220 -16.43 -14.19 2.32
CA ILE A 220 -15.26 -14.83 2.93
C ILE A 220 -14.00 -13.99 2.65
N ASP A 221 -13.77 -13.55 1.42
CA ASP A 221 -12.61 -12.72 1.06
C ASP A 221 -12.59 -11.40 1.84
N VAL A 222 -13.72 -10.69 1.90
CA VAL A 222 -13.83 -9.42 2.65
C VAL A 222 -13.67 -9.64 4.15
N SER A 223 -14.12 -10.78 4.65
CA SER A 223 -14.05 -11.18 6.06
C SER A 223 -12.64 -11.56 6.50
N ILE A 224 -11.89 -12.28 5.65
CA ILE A 224 -10.53 -12.78 5.94
C ILE A 224 -9.46 -11.74 5.56
N PHE A 225 -9.54 -11.14 4.37
CA PHE A 225 -8.51 -10.27 3.80
C PHE A 225 -8.78 -8.77 3.99
N ARG A 226 -9.66 -8.40 4.92
CA ARG A 226 -10.11 -7.01 5.19
C ARG A 226 -9.00 -5.93 5.23
N LYS A 227 -7.77 -6.32 5.56
CA LYS A 227 -6.64 -5.40 5.79
C LYS A 227 -5.53 -5.45 4.75
N ASN A 228 -5.47 -6.49 3.94
CA ASN A 228 -4.48 -6.64 2.89
C ASN A 228 -5.16 -6.28 1.58
N PRO A 229 -4.93 -5.07 1.03
CA PRO A 229 -5.55 -4.67 -0.23
C PRO A 229 -5.20 -5.63 -1.38
N ASP A 230 -4.04 -6.29 -1.30
CA ASP A 230 -3.54 -7.24 -2.31
C ASP A 230 -4.22 -8.63 -2.24
N GLY A 231 -4.87 -8.96 -1.12
CA GLY A 231 -5.55 -10.27 -0.91
C GLY A 231 -7.06 -10.22 -1.08
N ILE A 232 -7.64 -9.02 -1.20
CA ILE A 232 -9.07 -8.83 -1.45
C ILE A 232 -9.41 -9.46 -2.81
N LEU A 233 -10.40 -10.36 -2.83
CA LEU A 233 -10.91 -11.12 -3.99
C LEU A 233 -10.09 -12.34 -4.45
N PHE A 234 -9.09 -12.80 -3.70
CA PHE A 234 -8.30 -13.96 -4.14
C PHE A 234 -9.17 -15.22 -4.33
N ILE A 235 -9.99 -15.57 -3.34
CA ILE A 235 -10.81 -16.79 -3.38
C ILE A 235 -11.91 -16.65 -4.43
N ASN A 236 -12.56 -15.48 -4.50
CA ASN A 236 -13.62 -15.19 -5.46
C ASN A 236 -13.10 -15.24 -6.90
N THR A 237 -11.93 -14.66 -7.18
CA THR A 237 -11.30 -14.69 -8.51
C THR A 237 -10.95 -16.11 -8.93
N PHE A 238 -10.42 -16.91 -8.01
CA PHE A 238 -10.10 -18.32 -8.27
C PHE A 238 -11.37 -19.13 -8.61
N PHE A 239 -12.45 -18.93 -7.85
CA PHE A 239 -13.75 -19.55 -8.14
C PHE A 239 -14.31 -19.11 -9.49
N ALA A 240 -14.23 -17.82 -9.82
CA ALA A 240 -14.65 -17.29 -11.11
C ALA A 240 -13.87 -17.93 -12.26
N MET A 241 -12.56 -18.14 -12.10
CA MET A 241 -11.71 -18.78 -13.12
C MET A 241 -12.11 -20.25 -13.36
N ILE A 242 -12.41 -21.02 -12.30
CA ILE A 242 -12.90 -22.40 -12.43
C ILE A 242 -14.28 -22.44 -13.09
N THR A 243 -15.17 -21.53 -12.72
CA THR A 243 -16.55 -21.54 -13.24
C THR A 243 -16.71 -20.83 -14.59
N PHE A 244 -15.70 -20.11 -15.05
CA PHE A 244 -15.74 -19.36 -16.31
C PHE A 244 -16.05 -20.27 -17.51
N LEU A 245 -15.27 -21.34 -17.69
CA LEU A 245 -15.41 -22.25 -18.80
C LEU A 245 -16.78 -22.97 -18.84
N PRO A 246 -17.27 -23.59 -17.74
CA PRO A 246 -18.58 -24.23 -17.73
C PRO A 246 -19.74 -23.24 -17.90
N THR A 247 -19.61 -22.00 -17.44
CA THR A 247 -20.63 -20.95 -17.68
C THR A 247 -20.75 -20.63 -19.15
N LEU A 248 -19.62 -20.46 -19.86
CA LEU A 248 -19.61 -20.25 -21.30
C LEU A 248 -20.18 -21.46 -22.06
N ALA A 249 -19.76 -22.68 -21.68
CA ALA A 249 -20.23 -23.91 -22.30
C ALA A 249 -21.74 -24.11 -22.13
N ALA A 250 -22.28 -23.86 -20.93
CA ALA A 250 -23.70 -23.92 -20.65
C ALA A 250 -24.48 -22.85 -21.44
N GLY A 251 -23.96 -21.62 -21.53
CA GLY A 251 -24.53 -20.56 -22.35
C GLY A 251 -24.60 -20.92 -23.84
N CYS A 252 -23.55 -21.57 -24.38
CA CYS A 252 -23.50 -21.96 -25.79
C CYS A 252 -24.58 -22.99 -26.08
N ARG A 253 -24.64 -24.06 -25.27
CA ARG A 253 -25.65 -25.12 -25.40
C ARG A 253 -27.08 -24.58 -25.25
N ARG A 254 -27.27 -23.55 -24.42
CA ARG A 254 -28.56 -22.90 -24.23
C ARG A 254 -28.95 -21.99 -25.39
N LEU A 255 -28.00 -21.30 -26.02
CA LEU A 255 -28.24 -20.54 -27.25
C LEU A 255 -28.53 -21.45 -28.44
N HIS A 256 -27.87 -22.61 -28.51
CA HIS A 256 -28.16 -23.62 -29.51
C HIS A 256 -29.61 -24.11 -29.41
N ASP A 257 -30.17 -24.24 -28.20
CA ASP A 257 -31.60 -24.58 -28.00
C ASP A 257 -32.56 -23.59 -28.65
N VAL A 258 -32.17 -22.32 -28.80
CA VAL A 258 -32.97 -21.28 -29.44
C VAL A 258 -32.50 -20.97 -30.87
N ASN A 259 -31.75 -21.90 -31.47
CA ASN A 259 -31.21 -21.81 -32.83
C ASN A 259 -30.32 -20.56 -33.05
N LYS A 260 -29.59 -20.13 -32.02
CA LYS A 260 -28.61 -19.05 -32.06
C LYS A 260 -27.21 -19.61 -31.86
N SER A 261 -26.21 -19.03 -32.51
CA SER A 261 -24.81 -19.42 -32.30
C SER A 261 -24.33 -19.04 -30.89
N GLY A 262 -23.45 -19.84 -30.30
CA GLY A 262 -22.86 -19.55 -28.98
C GLY A 262 -22.12 -18.21 -28.89
N TRP A 263 -21.64 -17.69 -30.02
CA TRP A 263 -20.97 -16.38 -30.14
C TRP A 263 -21.86 -15.20 -29.73
N TRP A 264 -23.19 -15.35 -29.76
CA TRP A 264 -24.09 -14.29 -29.31
C TRP A 264 -23.91 -13.92 -27.83
N GLN A 265 -23.22 -14.73 -27.01
CA GLN A 265 -22.86 -14.34 -25.65
C GLN A 265 -21.99 -13.08 -25.60
N LEU A 266 -21.18 -12.80 -26.63
CA LEU A 266 -20.32 -11.62 -26.68
C LEU A 266 -21.10 -10.31 -26.71
N ILE A 267 -22.37 -10.34 -27.10
CA ILE A 267 -23.20 -9.13 -27.10
C ILE A 267 -23.36 -8.56 -25.68
N SER A 268 -23.17 -9.38 -24.64
CA SER A 268 -23.18 -8.92 -23.24
C SER A 268 -22.12 -7.86 -22.94
N ILE A 269 -21.01 -7.83 -23.68
CA ILE A 269 -19.93 -6.84 -23.51
C ILE A 269 -20.40 -5.42 -23.85
N THR A 270 -21.38 -5.28 -24.75
CA THR A 270 -21.93 -3.98 -25.16
C THR A 270 -22.86 -3.36 -24.10
N VAL A 271 -23.14 -4.07 -23.00
CA VAL A 271 -24.11 -3.74 -21.94
C VAL A 271 -25.56 -3.74 -22.44
N ILE A 272 -25.85 -3.07 -23.55
CA ILE A 272 -27.18 -3.03 -24.21
C ILE A 272 -27.61 -4.44 -24.63
N GLY A 273 -26.66 -5.27 -25.08
CA GLY A 273 -26.91 -6.66 -25.49
C GLY A 273 -27.30 -7.62 -24.36
N ILE A 274 -27.17 -7.23 -23.09
CA ILE A 274 -27.53 -8.10 -21.96
C ILE A 274 -29.02 -8.44 -21.98
N ILE A 275 -29.88 -7.45 -22.27
CA ILE A 275 -31.34 -7.63 -22.30
C ILE A 275 -31.75 -8.68 -23.35
N PRO A 276 -31.41 -8.55 -24.66
CA PRO A 276 -31.77 -9.56 -25.65
C PRO A 276 -31.14 -10.93 -25.37
N LEU A 277 -29.92 -10.97 -24.82
CA LEU A 277 -29.28 -12.22 -24.44
C LEU A 277 -30.06 -12.97 -23.35
N ILE A 278 -30.50 -12.27 -22.29
CA ILE A 278 -31.33 -12.84 -21.23
C ILE A 278 -32.65 -13.36 -21.80
N ILE A 279 -33.28 -12.61 -22.72
CA ILE A 279 -34.52 -13.04 -23.38
C ILE A 279 -34.29 -14.38 -24.11
N TRP A 280 -33.21 -14.52 -24.88
CA TRP A 280 -32.88 -15.77 -25.56
C TRP A 280 -32.59 -16.92 -24.57
N LEU A 281 -31.84 -16.65 -23.50
CA LEU A 281 -31.54 -17.64 -22.46
C LEU A 281 -32.79 -18.09 -21.68
N ALA A 282 -33.81 -17.24 -21.56
CA ALA A 282 -35.09 -17.55 -20.91
C ALA A 282 -36.15 -18.18 -21.85
N SER A 283 -36.00 -18.00 -23.17
CA SER A 283 -37.00 -18.40 -24.19
C SER A 283 -37.24 -19.91 -24.27
N LYS A 284 -38.39 -20.35 -24.77
CA LYS A 284 -38.63 -21.79 -24.97
C LYS A 284 -37.71 -22.34 -26.09
N PRO A 285 -37.28 -23.61 -26.02
CA PRO A 285 -36.51 -24.21 -27.10
C PRO A 285 -37.32 -24.20 -28.41
N VAL A 286 -36.64 -23.96 -29.53
CA VAL A 286 -37.27 -23.95 -30.85
C VAL A 286 -37.55 -25.39 -31.28
N LYS A 287 -38.74 -25.63 -31.86
CA LYS A 287 -39.18 -26.98 -32.31
C LYS A 287 -38.49 -27.44 -33.60
N GLU A 288 -37.92 -26.52 -34.37
CA GLU A 288 -37.25 -26.78 -35.63
C GLU A 288 -35.95 -27.58 -35.44
N LYS A 289 -35.52 -28.28 -36.50
CA LYS A 289 -34.20 -28.93 -36.52
C LYS A 289 -33.12 -27.87 -36.29
N ASN A 290 -32.36 -28.05 -35.22
CA ASN A 290 -31.29 -27.13 -34.84
C ASN A 290 -30.15 -27.20 -35.87
N LYS A 291 -29.57 -26.04 -36.21
CA LYS A 291 -28.41 -25.95 -37.09
C LYS A 291 -27.08 -26.28 -36.39
N TYR A 292 -27.11 -26.47 -35.07
CA TYR A 292 -25.96 -26.63 -34.17
C TYR A 292 -26.10 -27.85 -33.25
#